data_AF-A0A7K2WWU9-F1
#
_entry.id   AF-A0A7K2WWU9-F1
#
_cell.length_a   1.000
_cell.length_b   1.000
_cell.length_c   1.000
_cell.angle_alpha   90.00
_cell.angle_beta   90.00
_cell.angle_gamma   90.00
#
_symmetry.space_group_name_H-M   'P 1'
#
loop_
_entity.id
_entity.type
_entity.pdbx_description
1 polymer ?
#
loop_
_entity_poly.entity_id
_entity_poly.type
_entity_poly.pdbx_seq_one_letter_code
_entity_poly.pdbx_strand_id
1 'polypeptide(L)'
;MIIKYTPETGEPELFDASKLLTSEAAIVCRTIDRQWGEVKRGILGDDPDSLRAVVWVMKKRTTPALRLSEFDPTIDQLRSQWDQREVREYAGVALAADVTDKERQEEIDRLVRNAADVAAAQAVVDELTAAQDPEASGPKEATPATGSRTLTKRS
;
A
#
# COMPACT_ATOMS: atom_id res chain seq x y z
N MET A 1 -0.50 -2.13 -6.41
CA MET A 1 -0.51 -0.79 -7.02
C MET A 1 -1.93 -0.23 -7.03
N ILE A 2 -2.15 0.81 -6.23
CA ILE A 2 -3.36 1.64 -6.30
C ILE A 2 -3.01 2.90 -7.08
N ILE A 3 -3.93 3.41 -7.90
CA ILE A 3 -3.81 4.71 -8.56
C ILE A 3 -4.88 5.61 -7.94
N LYS A 4 -4.45 6.73 -7.36
CA LYS A 4 -5.33 7.77 -6.84
C LYS A 4 -5.53 8.83 -7.93
N TYR A 5 -6.79 9.07 -8.26
CA TYR A 5 -7.21 10.18 -9.12
C TYR A 5 -7.89 11.25 -8.27
N THR A 6 -7.36 12.47 -8.29
CA THR A 6 -7.92 13.62 -7.57
C THR A 6 -8.44 14.65 -8.59
N PRO A 7 -9.72 14.58 -9.00
CA PRO A 7 -10.28 15.53 -9.96
C PRO A 7 -10.25 16.97 -9.41
N GLU A 8 -10.32 17.99 -10.29
CA GLU A 8 -10.43 19.39 -9.86
C GLU A 8 -11.71 19.63 -9.03
N THR A 9 -12.77 18.91 -9.38
CA THR A 9 -14.06 18.94 -8.70
C THR A 9 -14.50 17.52 -8.39
N GLY A 10 -14.73 17.23 -7.11
CA GLY A 10 -15.22 15.94 -6.65
C GLY A 10 -14.31 15.29 -5.62
N GLU A 11 -14.71 14.10 -5.17
CA GLU A 11 -13.94 13.31 -4.23
C GLU A 11 -12.82 12.53 -4.94
N PRO A 12 -11.67 12.32 -4.28
CA PRO A 12 -10.63 11.44 -4.80
C PRO A 12 -11.16 10.02 -5.06
N GLU A 13 -10.80 9.47 -6.21
CA GLU A 13 -11.14 8.10 -6.62
C GLU A 13 -9.90 7.20 -6.52
N LEU A 14 -10.09 5.97 -6.04
CA LEU A 14 -9.02 4.97 -5.94
C LEU A 14 -9.25 3.83 -6.93
N PHE A 15 -8.23 3.53 -7.72
CA PHE A 15 -8.26 2.50 -8.75
C PHE A 15 -7.22 1.43 -8.47
N ASP A 16 -7.66 0.20 -8.22
CA ASP A 16 -6.78 -0.93 -8.02
C ASP A 16 -6.41 -1.59 -9.36
N ALA A 17 -5.18 -1.35 -9.83
CA ALA A 17 -4.71 -1.87 -11.10
C ALA A 17 -4.61 -3.40 -11.11
N SER A 18 -4.57 -4.07 -9.95
CA SER A 18 -4.59 -5.53 -9.87
C SER A 18 -5.95 -6.13 -10.23
N LYS A 19 -7.01 -5.32 -10.24
CA LYS A 19 -8.38 -5.73 -10.61
C LYS A 19 -8.69 -5.56 -12.09
N LEU A 20 -7.71 -5.21 -12.92
CA LEU A 20 -7.85 -5.21 -14.37
C LEU A 20 -8.05 -6.63 -14.89
N LEU A 21 -9.00 -6.79 -15.82
CA LEU A 21 -9.15 -8.01 -16.59
C LEU A 21 -8.05 -8.11 -17.65
N THR A 22 -7.72 -9.32 -18.09
CA THR A 22 -6.72 -9.53 -19.16
C THR A 22 -7.06 -8.76 -20.44
N SER A 23 -8.34 -8.70 -20.81
CA SER A 23 -8.82 -7.94 -21.97
C SER A 23 -8.63 -6.43 -21.80
N GLU A 24 -8.82 -5.92 -20.59
CA GLU A 24 -8.61 -4.51 -20.25
C GLU A 24 -7.12 -4.15 -20.27
N ALA A 25 -6.26 -4.99 -19.70
CA ALA A 25 -4.82 -4.83 -19.79
C ALA A 25 -4.34 -4.80 -21.25
N ALA A 26 -4.89 -5.67 -22.12
CA ALA A 26 -4.60 -5.64 -23.55
C ALA A 26 -5.10 -4.36 -24.26
N ILE A 27 -6.18 -3.74 -23.79
CA ILE A 27 -6.63 -2.42 -24.28
C ILE A 27 -5.64 -1.34 -23.86
N VAL A 28 -5.22 -1.32 -22.59
CA VAL A 28 -4.20 -0.38 -22.09
C VAL A 28 -2.94 -0.46 -22.94
N CYS A 29 -2.35 -1.66 -23.08
CA CYS A 29 -1.12 -1.88 -23.85
C CYS A 29 -1.21 -1.35 -25.28
N ARG A 30 -2.32 -1.64 -25.98
CA ARG A 30 -2.55 -1.16 -27.35
C ARG A 30 -2.77 0.35 -27.44
N THR A 31 -3.32 0.95 -26.40
CA THR A 31 -3.66 2.38 -26.39
C THR A 31 -2.41 3.25 -26.30
N ILE A 32 -1.40 2.81 -25.56
CA ILE A 32 -0.15 3.56 -25.34
C ILE A 32 1.08 2.91 -26.02
N ASP A 33 0.85 1.88 -26.84
CA ASP A 33 1.87 1.11 -27.56
C ASP A 33 3.03 0.61 -26.68
N ARG A 34 2.68 -0.05 -25.57
CA ARG A 34 3.64 -0.61 -24.59
C ARG A 34 3.28 -2.03 -24.17
N GLN A 35 4.28 -2.82 -23.78
CA GLN A 35 4.05 -4.13 -23.19
C GLN A 35 3.59 -4.00 -21.74
N TRP A 36 2.82 -4.98 -21.25
CA TRP A 36 2.25 -4.91 -19.89
C TRP A 36 3.31 -4.73 -18.78
N GLY A 37 4.48 -5.34 -18.94
CA GLY A 37 5.60 -5.16 -18.01
C GLY A 37 6.10 -3.72 -17.93
N GLU A 38 6.06 -2.99 -19.05
CA GLU A 38 6.42 -1.57 -19.12
C GLU A 38 5.34 -0.70 -18.49
N VAL A 39 4.06 -1.00 -18.74
CA VAL A 39 2.94 -0.31 -18.09
C VAL A 39 3.02 -0.42 -16.57
N LYS A 40 3.28 -1.62 -16.04
CA LYS A 40 3.44 -1.81 -14.58
C LYS A 40 4.58 -0.97 -14.00
N ARG A 41 5.73 -0.93 -14.68
CA ARG A 41 6.85 -0.06 -14.27
C ARG A 41 6.49 1.42 -14.38
N GLY A 42 5.74 1.79 -15.41
CA GLY A 42 5.22 3.15 -15.58
C GLY A 42 4.30 3.56 -14.43
N ILE A 43 3.38 2.70 -13.99
CA ILE A 43 2.53 2.97 -12.83
C ILE A 43 3.39 3.23 -11.59
N LEU A 44 4.38 2.37 -11.31
CA LEU A 44 5.28 2.55 -10.16
C LEU A 44 6.13 3.83 -10.24
N GLY A 45 6.45 4.29 -11.45
CA GLY A 45 7.25 5.49 -11.70
C GLY A 45 6.43 6.76 -11.94
N ASP A 46 5.11 6.74 -11.68
CA ASP A 46 4.18 7.82 -11.98
C ASP A 46 4.21 8.32 -13.44
N ASP A 47 4.45 7.42 -14.39
CA ASP A 47 4.41 7.72 -15.82
C ASP A 47 2.98 8.15 -16.24
N PRO A 48 2.80 9.37 -16.76
CA PRO A 48 1.47 9.92 -17.04
C PRO A 48 0.63 9.07 -17.99
N ASP A 49 1.24 8.52 -19.04
CA ASP A 49 0.54 7.68 -20.03
C ASP A 49 0.03 6.39 -19.41
N SER A 50 0.87 5.73 -18.60
CA SER A 50 0.53 4.48 -17.93
C SER A 50 -0.59 4.68 -16.91
N LEU A 51 -0.48 5.72 -16.06
CA LEU A 51 -1.51 6.05 -15.08
C LEU A 51 -2.83 6.40 -15.78
N ARG A 52 -2.78 7.29 -16.77
CA ARG A 52 -3.97 7.77 -17.50
C ARG A 52 -4.67 6.63 -18.22
N ALA A 53 -3.94 5.79 -18.94
CA ALA A 53 -4.54 4.71 -19.73
C ALA A 53 -5.23 3.67 -18.85
N VAL A 54 -4.62 3.31 -17.71
CA VAL A 54 -5.24 2.37 -16.75
C VAL A 54 -6.52 2.94 -16.17
N VAL A 55 -6.48 4.16 -15.63
CA VAL A 55 -7.66 4.79 -15.03
C VAL A 55 -8.76 4.97 -16.07
N TRP A 56 -8.42 5.42 -17.28
CA TRP A 56 -9.37 5.53 -18.39
C TRP A 56 -10.09 4.20 -18.66
N VAL A 57 -9.35 3.10 -18.83
CA VAL A 57 -9.95 1.78 -19.07
C VAL A 57 -10.86 1.35 -17.92
N MET A 58 -10.47 1.61 -16.67
CA MET A 58 -11.31 1.29 -15.51
C MET A 58 -12.57 2.14 -15.45
N LYS A 59 -12.50 3.45 -15.76
CA LYS A 59 -13.67 4.34 -15.83
C LYS A 59 -14.64 3.94 -16.95
N LYS A 60 -14.16 3.29 -18.02
CA LYS A 60 -15.05 2.75 -19.07
C LYS A 60 -16.01 1.67 -18.58
N ARG A 61 -15.78 1.05 -17.42
CA ARG A 61 -16.74 0.11 -16.81
C ARG A 61 -18.06 0.78 -16.47
N THR A 62 -18.03 2.04 -16.01
CA THR A 62 -19.22 2.83 -15.67
C THR A 62 -19.59 3.81 -16.78
N THR A 63 -18.63 4.22 -17.62
CA THR A 63 -18.87 5.13 -18.76
C THR A 63 -18.29 4.54 -20.06
N PRO A 64 -18.96 3.55 -20.70
CA PRO A 64 -18.40 2.83 -21.85
C PRO A 64 -18.06 3.70 -23.07
N ALA A 65 -18.74 4.84 -23.22
CA ALA A 65 -18.51 5.78 -24.31
C ALA A 65 -17.32 6.72 -24.10
N LEU A 66 -16.72 6.74 -22.89
CA LEU A 66 -15.61 7.64 -22.54
C LEU A 66 -14.41 7.44 -23.49
N ARG A 67 -14.04 8.51 -24.19
CA ARG A 67 -12.87 8.54 -25.06
C ARG A 67 -11.63 8.91 -24.25
N LEU A 68 -10.46 8.43 -24.67
CA LEU A 68 -9.21 8.76 -23.98
C LEU A 68 -8.96 10.28 -23.98
N SER A 69 -9.26 10.95 -25.10
CA SER A 69 -9.13 12.41 -25.24
C SER A 69 -10.05 13.20 -24.31
N GLU A 70 -11.12 12.59 -23.78
CA GLU A 70 -12.03 13.22 -22.82
C GLU A 70 -11.58 13.00 -21.37
N PHE A 71 -10.68 12.03 -21.13
CA PHE A 71 -10.05 11.80 -19.84
C PHE A 71 -8.62 12.33 -19.86
N ASP A 72 -8.45 13.62 -19.58
CA ASP A 72 -7.18 14.33 -19.65
C ASP A 72 -6.87 15.05 -18.31
N PRO A 73 -6.58 14.28 -17.25
CA PRO A 73 -6.23 14.86 -15.96
C PRO A 73 -4.85 15.55 -16.03
N THR A 74 -4.64 16.55 -15.19
CA THR A 74 -3.32 17.20 -15.06
C THR A 74 -2.32 16.22 -14.45
N ILE A 75 -1.03 16.51 -14.64
CA ILE A 75 0.06 15.64 -14.19
C ILE A 75 0.00 15.35 -12.69
N ASP A 76 -0.56 16.26 -11.88
CA ASP A 76 -0.63 16.14 -10.42
C ASP A 76 -1.90 15.45 -9.91
N GLN A 77 -2.88 15.23 -10.78
CA GLN A 77 -4.15 14.60 -10.41
C GLN A 77 -4.09 13.08 -10.37
N LEU A 78 -3.07 12.47 -11.00
CA LEU A 78 -2.85 11.04 -10.96
C LEU A 78 -1.56 10.73 -10.19
N ARG A 79 -1.67 9.85 -9.20
CA ARG A 79 -0.53 9.34 -8.43
C ARG A 79 -0.69 7.87 -8.16
N SER A 80 0.40 7.13 -8.25
CA SER A 80 0.47 5.79 -7.69
C SER A 80 0.57 5.84 -6.17
N GLN A 81 -0.03 4.86 -5.52
CA GLN A 81 0.05 4.64 -4.10
C GLN A 81 0.33 3.16 -3.84
N TRP A 82 1.10 2.90 -2.79
CA TRP A 82 1.47 1.56 -2.39
C TRP A 82 0.28 0.83 -1.76
N ASP A 83 0.02 -0.38 -2.21
CA ASP A 83 -0.91 -1.28 -1.52
C ASP A 83 -0.24 -1.96 -0.31
N GLN A 84 -1.03 -2.59 0.56
CA GLN A 84 -0.51 -3.22 1.78
C GLN A 84 0.55 -4.31 1.50
N ARG A 85 0.43 -5.04 0.38
CA ARG A 85 1.40 -6.09 0.02
C ARG A 85 2.71 -5.46 -0.40
N GLU A 86 2.66 -4.40 -1.19
CA GLU A 86 3.84 -3.64 -1.60
C GLU A 86 4.52 -2.99 -0.39
N VAL A 87 3.76 -2.36 0.51
CA VAL A 87 4.30 -1.83 1.77
C VAL A 87 5.03 -2.92 2.55
N ARG A 88 4.44 -4.12 2.69
CA ARG A 88 5.10 -5.25 3.38
C ARG A 88 6.41 -5.65 2.73
N GLU A 89 6.43 -5.76 1.40
CA GLU A 89 7.62 -6.13 0.63
C GLU A 89 8.73 -5.09 0.79
N TYR A 90 8.45 -3.81 0.55
CA TYR A 90 9.44 -2.74 0.63
C TYR A 90 9.87 -2.43 2.07
N ALA A 91 8.95 -2.49 3.04
CA ALA A 91 9.31 -2.35 4.45
C ALA A 91 10.22 -3.49 4.91
N GLY A 92 9.96 -4.73 4.46
CA GLY A 92 10.84 -5.87 4.74
C GLY A 92 12.26 -5.67 4.18
N VAL A 93 12.38 -5.10 2.98
CA VAL A 93 13.69 -4.74 2.39
C VAL A 93 14.37 -3.61 3.18
N ALA A 94 13.65 -2.55 3.52
CA ALA A 94 14.18 -1.44 4.31
C ALA A 94 14.66 -1.90 5.70
N LEU A 95 13.91 -2.78 6.35
CA LEU A 95 14.25 -3.40 7.64
C LEU A 95 15.40 -4.42 7.56
N ALA A 96 15.76 -4.89 6.36
CA ALA A 96 16.92 -5.78 6.18
C ALA A 96 18.17 -5.03 5.68
N ALA A 97 18.04 -3.75 5.32
CA ALA A 97 19.14 -2.97 4.76
C ALA A 97 20.23 -2.67 5.80
N ASP A 98 21.48 -2.70 5.37
CA ASP A 98 22.65 -2.29 6.17
C ASP A 98 22.82 -0.76 6.08
N VAL A 99 21.95 -0.05 6.80
CA VAL A 99 21.87 1.42 6.87
C VAL A 99 21.63 1.86 8.31
N THR A 100 21.84 3.14 8.59
CA THR A 100 21.57 3.70 9.91
C THR A 100 20.09 3.63 10.27
N ASP A 101 19.76 3.57 11.56
CA ASP A 101 18.37 3.56 12.04
C ASP A 101 17.59 4.79 11.56
N LYS A 102 18.27 5.93 11.45
CA LYS A 102 17.67 7.16 10.94
C LYS A 102 17.27 7.02 9.46
N GLU A 103 18.17 6.54 8.61
CA GLU A 103 17.88 6.34 7.17
C GLU A 103 16.77 5.30 6.96
N ARG A 104 16.79 4.23 7.76
CA ARG A 104 15.75 3.21 7.79
C ARG A 104 14.38 3.81 8.15
N GLN A 105 14.31 4.63 9.20
CA GLN A 105 13.07 5.27 9.62
C GLN A 105 12.56 6.26 8.58
N GLU A 106 13.43 7.06 7.96
CA GLU A 106 13.06 7.99 6.90
C GLU A 106 12.45 7.26 5.69
N GLU A 107 12.99 6.10 5.33
CA GLU A 107 12.47 5.26 4.25
C GLU A 107 11.11 4.64 4.61
N ILE A 108 10.97 4.10 5.82
CA ILE A 108 9.70 3.57 6.34
C ILE A 108 8.62 4.66 6.33
N ASP A 109 8.94 5.84 6.85
CA ASP A 109 8.02 6.99 6.87
C ASP A 109 7.59 7.38 5.45
N ARG A 110 8.52 7.34 4.48
CA ARG A 110 8.23 7.59 3.08
C ARG A 110 7.28 6.53 2.50
N LEU A 111 7.49 5.24 2.81
CA LEU A 111 6.61 4.16 2.37
C LEU A 111 5.19 4.33 2.92
N VAL A 112 5.08 4.57 4.23
CA VAL A 112 3.78 4.74 4.92
C VAL A 112 3.02 5.95 4.41
N ARG A 113 3.68 7.11 4.24
CA ARG A 113 3.02 8.33 3.71
C ARG A 113 2.50 8.17 2.28
N ASN A 114 3.12 7.31 1.47
CA ASN A 114 2.72 7.06 0.09
C ASN A 114 1.80 5.83 -0.07
N ALA A 115 1.38 5.21 1.04
CA ALA A 115 0.43 4.11 1.00
C ALA A 115 -0.99 4.60 0.69
N ALA A 116 -1.79 3.73 0.06
CA ALA A 116 -3.21 3.99 -0.16
C ALA A 116 -4.00 4.02 1.15
N ASP A 117 -3.58 3.23 2.14
CA ASP A 117 -4.10 3.23 3.51
C ASP A 117 -2.93 3.34 4.49
N VAL A 118 -2.76 4.54 5.05
CA VAL A 118 -1.68 4.87 5.99
C VAL A 118 -1.77 4.04 7.27
N ALA A 119 -2.98 3.79 7.78
CA ALA A 119 -3.17 3.06 9.02
C ALA A 119 -2.84 1.57 8.83
N ALA A 120 -3.29 0.98 7.72
CA ALA A 120 -2.96 -0.40 7.37
C ALA A 120 -1.46 -0.56 7.06
N ALA A 121 -0.84 0.44 6.43
CA ALA A 121 0.60 0.46 6.17
C ALA A 121 1.42 0.52 7.46
N GLN A 122 1.05 1.40 8.40
CA GLN A 122 1.70 1.48 9.70
C GLN A 122 1.60 0.16 10.45
N ALA A 123 0.41 -0.47 10.48
CA ALA A 123 0.22 -1.76 11.14
C ALA A 123 1.13 -2.87 10.57
N VAL A 124 1.39 -2.86 9.25
CA VAL A 124 2.32 -3.80 8.61
C VAL A 124 3.77 -3.55 9.04
N VAL A 125 4.19 -2.28 9.09
CA VAL A 125 5.54 -1.92 9.53
C VAL A 125 5.75 -2.33 10.99
N ASP A 126 4.77 -2.07 11.85
CA ASP A 126 4.82 -2.43 13.27
C ASP A 126 4.93 -3.95 13.45
N GLU A 127 4.13 -4.73 12.70
CA GLU A 127 4.18 -6.20 12.66
C GLU A 127 5.58 -6.71 12.28
N LEU A 128 6.15 -6.18 11.19
CA LEU A 128 7.47 -6.60 10.71
C LEU A 128 8.59 -6.22 11.68
N THR A 129 8.51 -5.04 12.28
CA THR A 129 9.50 -4.56 13.26
C THR A 129 9.47 -5.45 14.52
N ALA A 130 8.27 -5.76 15.03
CA ALA A 130 8.11 -6.66 16.17
C ALA A 130 8.60 -8.09 15.88
N ALA A 131 8.48 -8.56 14.63
CA ALA A 131 8.98 -9.86 14.22
C ALA A 131 10.51 -9.95 14.16
N GLN A 132 11.22 -8.83 13.97
CA GLN A 132 12.68 -8.78 14.00
C GLN A 132 13.25 -8.73 15.42
N ASP A 133 12.48 -8.26 16.39
CA ASP A 133 12.91 -8.07 17.78
C ASP A 133 11.95 -8.74 18.77
N PRO A 134 11.96 -10.09 18.88
CA PRO A 134 11.01 -10.82 19.70
C PRO A 134 11.10 -10.54 21.22
N GLU A 135 12.15 -9.86 21.69
CA GLU A 135 12.30 -9.44 23.11
C GLU A 135 11.57 -8.13 23.44
N ALA A 136 11.16 -7.32 22.46
CA ALA A 136 10.38 -6.10 22.69
C ALA A 136 8.90 -6.37 23.00
N SER A 137 8.42 -7.60 22.76
CA SER A 137 7.09 -8.08 23.16
C SER A 137 7.13 -8.75 24.54
N GLY A 138 7.57 -8.01 25.55
CA GLY A 138 7.54 -8.49 26.94
C GLY A 138 6.11 -8.85 27.37
N PRO A 139 5.89 -9.97 28.11
CA PRO A 139 4.58 -10.32 28.62
C PRO A 139 4.05 -9.20 29.50
N LYS A 140 2.81 -8.77 29.28
CA LYS A 140 2.07 -7.96 30.24
C LYS A 140 1.99 -8.79 31.54
N GLU A 141 2.87 -8.48 32.49
CA GLU A 141 2.94 -9.15 33.80
C GLU A 141 1.54 -9.20 34.42
N ALA A 142 0.97 -10.40 34.46
CA ALA A 142 -0.11 -10.71 35.37
C ALA A 142 0.51 -10.78 36.77
N THR A 143 0.23 -9.77 37.60
CA THR A 143 0.59 -9.76 39.01
C THR A 143 0.11 -11.04 39.70
N PRO A 144 0.98 -11.86 40.32
CA PRO A 144 0.55 -12.92 41.21
C PRO A 144 0.44 -12.36 42.64
N ALA A 145 -0.73 -12.47 43.26
CA ALA A 145 -0.87 -12.30 44.70
C ALA A 145 -1.43 -13.58 45.33
N THR A 146 -0.48 -14.46 45.64
CA THR A 146 -0.26 -15.10 46.95
C THR A 146 -1.49 -15.62 47.70
N GLY A 147 -1.58 -16.95 47.78
CA GLY A 147 -2.47 -17.66 48.67
C GLY A 147 -2.18 -17.46 50.16
N SER A 148 -3.21 -17.65 50.97
CA SER A 148 -3.09 -18.00 52.39
C SER A 148 -3.83 -19.32 52.63
N ARG A 149 -3.03 -20.36 52.87
CA ARG A 149 -3.44 -21.70 53.28
C ARG A 149 -3.32 -21.75 54.80
N THR A 150 -4.44 -21.71 55.53
CA THR A 150 -4.44 -21.98 56.97
C THR A 150 -5.01 -23.36 57.22
N LEU A 151 -4.11 -24.29 57.56
CA LEU A 151 -4.41 -25.60 58.12
C LEU A 151 -4.71 -25.39 59.61
N THR A 152 -5.91 -25.74 60.08
CA THR A 152 -6.17 -25.88 61.53
C THR A 152 -6.50 -27.33 61.85
N LYS A 153 -5.60 -27.94 62.63
CA LYS A 153 -5.61 -29.32 63.11
C LYS A 153 -6.72 -29.51 64.16
N ARG A 154 -7.39 -30.67 64.09
CA ARG A 154 -8.24 -31.23 65.15
C ARG A 154 -7.38 -31.72 66.33
N SER A 155 -7.89 -31.58 67.54
CA SER A 155 -7.62 -32.43 68.70
C SER A 155 -8.92 -32.62 69.46
#